data_AF-A0A1V6ES39-F1
#
_entry.id   AF-A0A1V6ES39-F1
#
_cell.length_a   1.000
_cell.length_b   1.000
_cell.length_c   1.000
_cell.angle_alpha   90.00
_cell.angle_beta   90.00
_cell.angle_gamma   90.00
#
_symmetry.space_group_name_H-M   'P 1'
#
loop_
_entity.id
_entity.type
_entity.pdbx_description
1 polymer ?
#
loop_
_entity_poly.entity_id
_entity_poly.type
_entity_poly.pdbx_seq_one_letter_code
_entity_poly.pdbx_strand_id
1 'polypeptide(L)'
;MARIRLQIEDPAMRITLAVMLKAAGHEVIAEAPQITIADNAAAAIKAAASGPALLLAAASGIGEAVEAMKHGVYGYIFVPLQPGEAVLMVEGAAGAVRQEQETPHGETNLKEVERRHILNVLRECRGNQVKAANLLGIGRNTLWRKLKQYRITEDEDG
;
A
#
# COMPACT_ATOMS: atom_id res chain seq x y z
N MET A 1 -10.75 -14.10 -11.98
CA MET A 1 -9.59 -15.00 -12.08
C MET A 1 -8.48 -14.25 -12.80
N ALA A 2 -7.28 -14.25 -12.24
CA ALA A 2 -6.14 -13.50 -12.77
C ALA A 2 -4.98 -14.43 -13.15
N ARG A 3 -4.19 -14.02 -14.14
CA ARG A 3 -3.00 -14.73 -14.63
C ARG A 3 -1.74 -14.13 -14.01
N ILE A 4 -1.01 -14.90 -13.21
CA ILE A 4 0.03 -14.40 -12.31
C ILE A 4 1.37 -15.05 -12.62
N ARG A 5 2.43 -14.26 -12.74
CA ARG A 5 3.82 -14.75 -12.79
C ARG A 5 4.48 -14.56 -11.43
N LEU A 6 5.19 -15.59 -10.95
CA LEU A 6 5.99 -15.52 -9.72
C LEU A 6 7.48 -15.43 -10.09
N GLN A 7 8.11 -14.30 -9.80
CA GLN A 7 9.55 -14.05 -9.88
C GLN A 7 10.15 -14.07 -8.48
N ILE A 8 10.16 -15.26 -7.88
CA ILE A 8 10.61 -15.50 -6.49
C ILE A 8 11.74 -16.52 -6.55
N GLU A 9 12.89 -16.17 -5.97
CA GLU A 9 14.09 -16.99 -5.85
C GLU A 9 13.93 -18.07 -4.79
N ASP A 10 13.32 -17.75 -3.64
CA ASP A 10 13.03 -18.73 -2.57
C ASP A 10 12.02 -19.79 -3.06
N PRO A 11 12.43 -21.06 -3.23
CA PRO A 11 11.55 -22.12 -3.72
C PRO A 11 10.37 -22.40 -2.78
N ALA A 12 10.57 -22.31 -1.46
CA ALA A 12 9.53 -22.62 -0.48
C ALA A 12 8.43 -21.55 -0.52
N MET A 13 8.83 -20.28 -0.55
CA MET A 13 7.93 -19.15 -0.70
C MET A 13 7.15 -19.22 -2.03
N ARG A 14 7.85 -19.51 -3.12
CA ARG A 14 7.25 -19.63 -4.45
C ARG A 14 6.19 -20.73 -4.51
N ILE A 15 6.44 -21.90 -3.92
CA ILE A 15 5.47 -22.99 -3.85
C ILE A 15 4.26 -22.58 -3.01
N THR A 16 4.50 -21.99 -1.84
CA THR A 16 3.44 -21.56 -0.91
C THR A 16 2.48 -20.58 -1.58
N LEU A 17 3.02 -19.52 -2.19
CA LEU A 17 2.22 -18.53 -2.93
C LEU A 17 1.49 -19.17 -4.11
N ALA A 18 2.14 -20.06 -4.87
CA ALA A 18 1.49 -20.73 -5.98
C ALA A 18 0.29 -21.58 -5.54
N VAL A 19 0.39 -22.29 -4.41
CA VAL A 19 -0.72 -23.07 -3.85
C VAL A 19 -1.86 -22.15 -3.40
N MET A 20 -1.55 -21.09 -2.65
CA MET A 20 -2.55 -20.13 -2.16
C MET A 20 -3.33 -19.48 -3.30
N LEU A 21 -2.62 -19.00 -4.33
CA LEU A 21 -3.23 -18.33 -5.48
C LEU A 21 -4.09 -19.28 -6.31
N LYS A 22 -3.63 -20.52 -6.53
CA LYS A 22 -4.41 -21.54 -7.23
C LYS A 22 -5.67 -21.95 -6.45
N ALA A 23 -5.58 -22.06 -5.13
CA ALA A 23 -6.72 -22.36 -4.28
C ALA A 23 -7.80 -21.27 -4.33
N ALA A 24 -7.39 -20.01 -4.53
CA ALA A 24 -8.29 -18.88 -4.77
C ALA A 24 -8.79 -18.77 -6.23
N GLY A 25 -8.42 -19.71 -7.11
CA GLY A 25 -8.88 -19.74 -8.51
C GLY A 25 -8.08 -18.86 -9.47
N HIS A 26 -6.88 -18.41 -9.09
CA HIS A 26 -5.96 -17.74 -10.01
C HIS A 26 -5.03 -18.74 -10.71
N GLU A 27 -4.56 -18.35 -11.89
CA GLU A 27 -3.63 -19.16 -12.67
C GLU A 27 -2.20 -18.65 -12.50
N VAL A 28 -1.27 -19.54 -12.15
CA VAL A 28 0.16 -19.23 -12.08
C VAL A 28 0.84 -19.66 -13.37
N ILE A 29 1.35 -18.71 -14.15
CA ILE A 29 1.85 -18.93 -15.50
C ILE A 29 3.23 -18.29 -15.73
N ALA A 30 3.95 -18.80 -16.73
CA ALA A 30 5.26 -18.29 -17.10
C ALA A 30 5.19 -17.15 -18.12
N GLU A 31 4.20 -17.10 -19.01
CA GLU A 31 4.15 -16.17 -20.14
C GLU A 31 2.85 -15.37 -20.18
N ALA A 32 2.91 -14.14 -20.70
CA ALA A 32 1.78 -13.21 -20.78
C ALA A 32 0.96 -13.08 -19.47
N PRO A 33 1.60 -12.82 -18.31
CA PRO A 33 0.88 -12.58 -17.07
C PRO A 33 0.12 -11.26 -17.09
N GLN A 34 -0.98 -11.19 -16.34
CA GLN A 34 -1.65 -9.94 -15.99
C GLN A 34 -0.96 -9.25 -14.81
N ILE A 35 -0.39 -10.03 -13.88
CA ILE A 35 0.28 -9.52 -12.67
C ILE A 35 1.59 -10.28 -12.47
N THR A 36 2.63 -9.60 -12.02
CA THR A 36 3.87 -10.24 -11.57
C THR A 36 4.07 -10.01 -10.07
N ILE A 37 4.38 -11.07 -9.32
CA ILE A 37 4.84 -10.97 -7.93
C ILE A 37 6.33 -11.25 -7.91
N ALA A 38 7.14 -10.34 -7.35
CA ALA A 38 8.58 -10.47 -7.25
C ALA A 38 9.04 -10.37 -5.79
N ASP A 39 10.17 -10.97 -5.44
CA ASP A 39 10.73 -10.95 -4.08
C ASP A 39 11.82 -9.89 -3.86
N ASN A 40 12.16 -9.14 -4.90
CA ASN A 40 13.12 -8.03 -4.84
C ASN A 40 12.64 -6.85 -5.70
N ALA A 41 13.07 -5.64 -5.31
CA ALA A 41 12.60 -4.41 -5.91
C ALA A 41 13.00 -4.29 -7.39
N ALA A 42 14.21 -4.71 -7.76
CA ALA A 42 14.67 -4.60 -9.15
C ALA A 42 13.79 -5.40 -10.13
N ALA A 43 13.43 -6.64 -9.76
CA ALA A 43 12.51 -7.46 -10.53
C ALA A 43 11.10 -6.88 -10.56
N ALA A 44 10.60 -6.38 -9.42
CA ALA A 44 9.28 -5.74 -9.34
C ALA A 44 9.18 -4.50 -10.24
N ILE A 45 10.17 -3.60 -10.19
CA ILE A 45 10.23 -2.38 -11.01
C ILE A 45 10.32 -2.72 -12.49
N LYS A 46 11.14 -3.72 -12.86
CA LYS A 46 11.21 -4.17 -14.25
C LYS A 46 9.86 -4.72 -14.74
N ALA A 47 9.16 -5.47 -13.90
CA ALA A 47 7.85 -6.02 -14.24
C ALA A 47 6.77 -4.94 -14.36
N ALA A 48 6.84 -3.89 -13.52
CA ALA A 48 5.91 -2.77 -13.52
C ALA A 48 5.81 -2.05 -14.88
N ALA A 49 6.90 -2.08 -15.67
CA ALA A 49 6.91 -1.50 -17.01
C ALA A 49 6.01 -2.23 -18.03
N SER A 50 5.55 -3.44 -17.74
CA SER A 50 4.73 -4.27 -18.65
C SER A 50 3.35 -4.62 -18.07
N GLY A 51 3.06 -4.21 -16.84
CA GLY A 51 1.80 -4.49 -16.15
C GLY A 51 1.98 -4.43 -14.63
N PRO A 52 0.89 -4.57 -13.85
CA PRO A 52 0.97 -4.48 -12.38
C PRO A 52 1.99 -5.45 -11.79
N ALA A 53 2.83 -4.91 -10.90
CA ALA A 53 3.82 -5.67 -10.15
C ALA A 53 3.59 -5.53 -8.64
N LEU A 54 3.72 -6.64 -7.92
CA LEU A 54 3.68 -6.72 -6.46
C LEU A 54 5.05 -7.16 -5.94
N LEU A 55 5.55 -6.49 -4.91
CA LEU A 55 6.81 -6.84 -4.25
C LEU A 55 6.56 -7.61 -2.94
N LEU A 56 7.26 -8.71 -2.68
CA LEU A 56 7.32 -9.28 -1.33
C LEU A 56 8.25 -8.43 -0.47
N ALA A 57 7.79 -8.00 0.70
CA ALA A 57 8.56 -7.13 1.58
C ALA A 57 8.55 -7.63 3.03
N ALA A 58 9.72 -7.71 3.64
CA ALA A 58 9.86 -7.92 5.09
C ALA A 58 9.80 -6.57 5.83
N ALA A 59 9.68 -6.62 7.16
CA ALA A 59 9.70 -5.42 8.02
C ALA A 59 10.91 -4.51 7.77
N SER A 60 12.09 -5.09 7.54
CA SER A 60 13.33 -4.37 7.24
C SER A 60 13.35 -3.73 5.84
N GLY A 61 12.50 -4.19 4.92
CA GLY A 61 12.46 -3.78 3.51
C GLY A 61 11.36 -2.77 3.17
N ILE A 62 10.61 -2.26 4.14
CA ILE A 62 9.49 -1.32 3.87
C ILE A 62 9.96 -0.08 3.11
N GLY A 63 11.13 0.46 3.46
CA GLY A 63 11.68 1.63 2.77
C GLY A 63 11.96 1.36 1.29
N GLU A 64 12.51 0.18 0.98
CA GLU A 64 12.75 -0.26 -0.39
C GLU A 64 11.43 -0.50 -1.14
N ALA A 65 10.44 -1.08 -0.49
CA ALA A 65 9.12 -1.29 -1.09
C ALA A 65 8.42 0.03 -1.44
N VAL A 66 8.45 1.00 -0.53
CA VAL A 66 7.91 2.34 -0.77
C VAL A 66 8.66 3.05 -1.90
N GLU A 67 9.98 2.89 -1.97
CA GLU A 67 10.76 3.46 -3.07
C GLU A 67 10.39 2.79 -4.40
N ALA A 68 10.28 1.46 -4.45
CA ALA A 68 9.87 0.73 -5.64
C ALA A 68 8.48 1.17 -6.15
N MET A 69 7.55 1.52 -5.25
CA MET A 69 6.24 2.06 -5.63
C MET A 69 6.34 3.39 -6.39
N LYS A 70 7.31 4.25 -6.06
CA LYS A 70 7.54 5.49 -6.83
C LYS A 70 8.00 5.23 -8.26
N HIS A 71 8.50 4.03 -8.55
CA HIS A 71 8.90 3.57 -9.88
C HIS A 71 7.82 2.72 -10.56
N GLY A 72 6.57 2.78 -10.10
CA GLY A 72 5.41 2.17 -10.74
C GLY A 72 5.03 0.77 -10.25
N VAL A 73 5.73 0.23 -9.25
CA VAL A 73 5.29 -1.00 -8.58
C VAL A 73 3.93 -0.74 -7.91
N TYR A 74 2.95 -1.60 -8.18
CA TYR A 74 1.57 -1.40 -7.72
C TYR A 74 1.45 -1.45 -6.20
N GLY A 75 2.18 -2.36 -5.55
CA GLY A 75 2.16 -2.48 -4.11
C GLY A 75 3.10 -3.57 -3.59
N TYR A 76 3.00 -3.88 -2.31
CA TYR A 76 3.80 -4.93 -1.68
C TYR A 76 2.95 -5.85 -0.81
N ILE A 77 3.38 -7.11 -0.70
CA ILE A 77 2.80 -8.13 0.19
C ILE A 77 3.80 -8.34 1.33
N PHE A 78 3.33 -8.30 2.56
CA PHE A 78 4.21 -8.45 3.71
C PHE A 78 4.59 -9.92 3.94
N VAL A 79 5.85 -10.16 4.31
CA VAL A 79 6.31 -11.48 4.78
C VAL A 79 6.67 -11.41 6.27
N PRO A 80 6.23 -12.39 7.10
CA PRO A 80 5.50 -13.62 6.73
C PRO A 80 4.04 -13.37 6.31
N LEU A 81 3.61 -14.05 5.25
CA LEU A 81 2.29 -13.87 4.65
C LEU A 81 1.17 -14.20 5.63
N GLN A 82 0.18 -13.32 5.71
CA GLN A 82 -1.07 -13.60 6.40
C GLN A 82 -2.07 -14.31 5.46
N PRO A 83 -2.96 -15.18 6.00
CA PRO A 83 -3.99 -15.83 5.19
C PRO A 83 -4.83 -14.81 4.41
N GLY A 84 -4.95 -15.02 3.09
CA GLY A 84 -5.75 -14.17 2.21
C GLY A 84 -5.08 -12.86 1.75
N GLU A 85 -3.97 -12.43 2.36
CA GLU A 85 -3.29 -11.17 2.03
C GLU A 85 -2.83 -11.14 0.57
N ALA A 86 -2.13 -12.18 0.12
CA ALA A 86 -1.65 -12.26 -1.26
C ALA A 86 -2.79 -12.25 -2.28
N VAL A 87 -3.92 -12.88 -1.95
CA VAL A 87 -5.11 -12.93 -2.82
C VAL A 87 -5.72 -11.54 -2.94
N LEU A 88 -5.93 -10.86 -1.82
CA LEU A 88 -6.47 -9.50 -1.80
C LEU A 88 -5.61 -8.53 -2.63
N MET A 89 -4.28 -8.61 -2.48
CA MET A 89 -3.36 -7.75 -3.22
C MET A 89 -3.39 -8.04 -4.73
N VAL A 90 -3.50 -9.31 -5.11
CA VAL A 90 -3.65 -9.72 -6.52
C VAL A 90 -4.98 -9.25 -7.10
N GLU A 91 -6.08 -9.35 -6.35
CA GLU A 91 -7.39 -8.88 -6.80
C GLU A 91 -7.43 -7.36 -6.97
N GLY A 92 -6.81 -6.61 -6.05
CA GLY A 92 -6.62 -5.16 -6.17
C GLY A 92 -5.82 -4.80 -7.42
N ALA A 93 -4.67 -5.45 -7.61
CA ALA A 93 -3.81 -5.24 -8.78
C ALA A 93 -4.54 -5.57 -10.09
N ALA A 94 -5.33 -6.65 -10.13
CA ALA A 94 -6.13 -7.02 -11.29
C ALA A 94 -7.26 -6.02 -11.58
N GLY A 95 -7.83 -5.43 -10.52
CA GLY A 95 -8.86 -4.39 -10.60
C GLY A 95 -8.31 -3.07 -11.16
N ALA A 96 -7.09 -2.70 -10.81
CA ALA A 96 -6.44 -1.48 -11.30
C ALA A 96 -6.19 -1.50 -12.81
N VAL A 97 -5.93 -2.66 -13.41
CA VAL A 97 -5.82 -2.84 -14.89
C VAL A 97 -7.12 -2.47 -15.61
N ARG A 98 -8.27 -2.44 -14.91
CA ARG A 98 -9.55 -2.02 -15.49
C ARG A 98 -9.79 -0.51 -15.42
N GLN A 99 -8.95 0.25 -14.71
CA GLN A 99 -9.09 1.69 -14.48
C GLN A 99 -7.86 2.48 -14.95
N GLU A 100 -7.41 2.28 -16.20
CA GLU A 100 -6.41 3.17 -16.83
C GLU A 100 -7.03 4.44 -17.46
N GLN A 101 -8.27 4.78 -17.11
CA GLN A 101 -8.87 6.08 -17.44
C GLN A 101 -9.46 6.74 -16.19
N GLU A 102 -8.63 6.99 -15.18
CA GLU A 102 -8.83 8.05 -14.18
C GLU A 102 -7.59 8.12 -13.27
N THR A 103 -6.64 8.97 -13.63
CA THR A 103 -5.73 9.58 -12.64
C THR A 103 -6.07 11.06 -12.59
N PRO A 104 -6.22 11.65 -11.38
CA PRO A 104 -5.10 11.69 -10.44
C PRO A 104 -5.46 11.28 -9.01
N HIS A 105 -4.67 10.35 -8.46
CA HIS A 105 -4.27 10.30 -7.04
C HIS A 105 -5.44 10.39 -6.03
N GLY A 106 -6.34 9.41 -6.09
CA GLY A 106 -7.37 9.16 -5.08
C GLY A 106 -7.03 8.05 -4.08
N GLU A 107 -5.77 7.58 -4.04
CA GLU A 107 -5.34 6.72 -2.94
C GLU A 107 -5.32 7.57 -1.68
N THR A 108 -6.32 7.38 -0.83
CA THR A 108 -6.32 7.85 0.55
C THR A 108 -5.12 7.24 1.28
N ASN A 109 -3.96 7.84 1.11
CA ASN A 109 -2.75 7.56 1.88
C ASN A 109 -3.15 7.57 3.35
N LEU A 110 -2.74 6.57 4.13
CA LEU A 110 -3.06 6.50 5.56
C LEU A 110 -2.71 7.80 6.29
N LYS A 111 -1.69 8.53 5.81
CA LYS A 111 -1.34 9.88 6.27
C LYS A 111 -2.44 10.91 6.00
N GLU A 112 -3.11 10.86 4.85
CA GLU A 112 -4.22 11.77 4.52
C GLU A 112 -5.50 11.43 5.29
N VAL A 113 -5.77 10.13 5.50
CA VAL A 113 -6.86 9.69 6.37
C VAL A 113 -6.63 10.18 7.81
N GLU A 114 -5.41 9.99 8.32
CA GLU A 114 -5.03 10.47 9.65
C GLU A 114 -5.09 12.01 9.73
N ARG A 115 -4.56 12.73 8.73
CA ARG A 115 -4.61 14.20 8.65
C ARG A 115 -6.05 14.70 8.70
N ARG A 116 -6.94 14.14 7.87
CA ARG A 116 -8.37 14.51 7.84
C ARG A 116 -9.06 14.24 9.16
N HIS A 117 -8.76 13.10 9.80
CA HIS A 117 -9.34 12.78 11.10
C HIS A 117 -8.88 13.75 12.20
N ILE A 118 -7.59 14.08 12.24
CA ILE A 118 -7.03 15.08 13.16
C ILE A 118 -7.68 16.45 12.97
N LEU A 119 -7.85 16.89 11.72
CA LEU A 119 -8.50 18.17 11.40
C LEU A 119 -9.97 18.21 11.81
N ASN A 120 -10.72 17.13 11.58
CA ASN A 120 -12.12 17.05 11.99
C ASN A 120 -12.27 17.15 13.51
N VAL A 121 -11.47 16.40 14.26
CA VAL A 121 -11.49 16.44 15.72
C VAL A 121 -11.07 17.81 16.26
N LEU A 122 -10.11 18.49 15.62
CA LEU A 122 -9.74 19.85 15.98
C LEU A 122 -10.88 20.85 15.74
N ARG A 123 -11.61 20.72 14.63
CA ARG A 123 -12.78 21.55 14.34
C ARG A 123 -13.89 21.33 15.37
N GLU A 124 -14.21 20.08 15.69
CA GLU A 124 -15.16 19.72 16.75
C GLU A 124 -14.74 20.28 18.11
N CYS A 125 -13.43 20.28 18.40
CA CYS A 125 -12.86 20.83 19.61
C CYS A 125 -12.62 22.35 19.56
N ARG A 126 -13.06 23.05 18.49
CA ARG A 126 -12.85 24.49 18.26
C ARG A 126 -11.39 24.92 18.45
N GLY A 127 -10.46 24.15 17.89
CA GLY A 127 -9.01 24.40 18.00
C GLY A 127 -8.38 24.02 19.33
N ASN A 128 -9.14 23.49 20.31
CA ASN A 128 -8.59 23.08 21.59
C ASN A 128 -7.77 21.78 21.45
N GLN A 129 -6.46 21.93 21.25
CA GLN A 129 -5.51 20.82 21.04
C GLN A 129 -5.46 19.84 22.21
N VAL A 130 -5.75 20.27 23.44
CA VAL A 130 -5.77 19.38 24.61
C VAL A 130 -6.95 18.42 24.54
N LYS A 131 -8.15 18.97 24.26
CA LYS A 131 -9.37 18.18 24.09
C LYS A 131 -9.28 17.28 22.86
N ALA A 132 -8.73 17.80 21.75
CA ALA A 132 -8.53 17.03 20.53
C ALA A 132 -7.58 15.85 20.73
N ALA A 133 -6.45 16.05 21.44
CA ALA A 133 -5.51 14.98 21.75
C ALA A 133 -6.16 13.88 22.61
N ASN A 134 -6.96 14.26 23.61
CA ASN A 134 -7.70 13.32 24.44
C ASN A 134 -8.73 12.51 23.62
N LEU A 135 -9.46 13.17 22.71
CA LEU A 135 -10.46 12.51 21.87
C LEU A 135 -9.82 11.57 20.83
N LEU A 136 -8.63 11.94 20.33
CA LEU A 136 -7.83 11.12 19.43
C LEU A 136 -7.08 9.97 20.15
N GLY A 137 -7.10 9.93 21.49
CA GLY A 137 -6.37 8.92 22.27
C GLY A 137 -4.84 9.04 22.18
N ILE A 138 -4.31 10.22 21.87
CA ILE A 138 -2.87 10.47 21.72
C ILE A 138 -2.36 11.54 22.69
N GLY A 139 -1.06 11.54 22.97
CA GLY A 139 -0.43 12.61 23.75
C GLY A 139 -0.46 13.96 23.01
N ARG A 140 -0.59 15.07 23.76
CA ARG A 140 -0.56 16.44 23.22
C ARG A 140 0.69 16.73 22.35
N ASN A 141 1.85 16.25 22.78
CA ASN A 141 3.11 16.42 22.04
C ASN A 141 3.12 15.62 20.71
N THR A 142 2.46 14.46 20.69
CA THR A 142 2.25 13.67 19.47
C THR A 142 1.34 14.39 18.49
N LEU A 143 0.24 14.98 18.98
CA LEU A 143 -0.66 15.81 18.16
C LEU A 143 0.10 17.00 17.56
N TRP A 144 0.87 17.73 18.38
CA TRP A 144 1.68 18.87 17.92
C TRP A 144 2.67 18.48 16.81
N ARG A 145 3.39 17.36 16.98
CA ARG A 145 4.32 16.84 15.97
C ARG A 145 3.60 16.48 14.66
N LYS A 146 2.41 15.86 14.74
CA LYS A 146 1.60 15.51 13.58
C LYS A 146 1.09 16.77 12.86
N LEU A 147 0.62 17.78 13.58
CA LEU A 147 0.19 19.07 12.98
C LEU A 147 1.33 19.77 12.25
N LYS A 148 2.52 19.80 12.84
CA LYS A 148 3.74 20.33 12.21
C LYS A 148 4.13 19.52 10.96
N GLN A 149 4.07 18.20 11.03
CA GLN A 149 4.36 17.30 9.92
C GLN A 149 3.42 17.51 8.72
N TYR A 150 2.15 17.82 8.99
CA TYR A 150 1.13 18.05 7.97
C TYR A 150 1.08 19.49 7.43
N ARG A 151 2.02 20.35 7.84
CA ARG A 151 2.04 21.79 7.49
C ARG A 151 0.68 22.46 7.71
N ILE A 152 -0.01 22.06 8.77
CA ILE A 152 -1.21 22.78 9.23
C ILE A 152 -0.68 23.99 10.01
N THR A 153 -0.12 24.96 9.28
CA THR A 153 0.04 26.32 9.80
C THR A 153 -1.28 27.01 9.57
N GLU A 154 -1.81 27.63 10.62
CA GLU A 154 -3.01 28.45 10.54
C GLU A 154 -2.75 29.59 9.56
N ASP A 155 -3.24 29.44 8.33
CA ASP A 155 -3.35 30.53 7.37
C ASP A 155 -4.73 30.44 6.70
N GLU A 156 -5.53 31.46 7.04
CA GLU A 156 -6.62 32.07 6.26
C GLU A 156 -8.00 31.40 6.23
N ASP A 157 -8.87 31.87 7.14
CA ASP A 157 -10.11 32.61 6.82
C ASP A 157 -10.35 33.53 8.05
N GLY A 158 -10.38 34.87 7.95
CA GLY A 158 -11.12 35.66 6.96
C GLY A 158 -12.49 35.96 7.52
#